data_AF-A0A8D1ZL31-F1
#
_entry.id   AF-A0A8D1ZL31-F1
#
_cell.length_a   1.000
_cell.length_b   1.000
_cell.length_c   1.000
_cell.angle_alpha   90.00
_cell.angle_beta   90.00
_cell.angle_gamma   90.00
#
_symmetry.space_group_name_H-M   'P 1'
#
loop_
_entity.id
_entity.type
_entity.pdbx_description
1 polymer ?
#
loop_
_entity_poly.entity_id
_entity_poly.type
_entity_poly.pdbx_seq_one_letter_code
_entity_poly.pdbx_strand_id
1 'polypeptide(L)'
;MERPELEASSDDAMDSFLEKFQSQPYSGGFHEDQWEEEFEKIPLFMKKAPSEIDPKENPDLACLQSIIFDEERSPEEQAKTYKDEGNDYFKEKDYKKAVISYTEGLKKKCADPDLNAVLYTNRAAAQYYLGNFRSALNDVTAARKLKPCHLKAIVRGALCHLELKNYGEAVTWCDEGLQIDATEKKLLEMRAKADKLKRTEQRDIRKAKLKEKKEQHQNEALLQAIKARSIRLVSEAAGEDEDSASEGLGELFLNGLSSENPYGARLSVDDQGRLSWPVLFLYPEYAQSDFISAFHEDSRFIDHLMVMFGETPSWDLEQKYCPDNLEVYFEDEDRAELYQGSNWSCSCQPTPQQHPILNSLSEARDQIHLMVPSWICFCCTTMKTPFSSRYKTVCLGHDTLGPSGLQPPSLTWETHWPAETDSGSSDMVLKLCGVRGLEKLGLTLHCRQTKRVM
;
A
#
# COMPACT_ATOMS: atom_id res chain seq x y z
N MET A 1 60.58 -27.77 69.08
CA MET A 1 61.85 -27.04 68.86
C MET A 1 62.45 -27.62 67.60
N GLU A 2 62.66 -26.90 66.50
CA GLU A 2 62.65 -25.48 66.21
C GLU A 2 62.24 -25.31 64.74
N ARG A 3 61.47 -24.25 64.47
CA ARG A 3 61.10 -23.78 63.14
C ARG A 3 62.31 -22.99 62.64
N PRO A 4 62.84 -23.20 61.41
CA PRO A 4 63.93 -22.36 60.93
C PRO A 4 63.42 -20.93 60.86
N GLU A 5 64.10 -20.04 61.58
CA GLU A 5 63.86 -18.61 61.58
C GLU A 5 63.96 -18.11 60.14
N LEU A 6 62.85 -17.63 59.60
CA LEU A 6 62.81 -16.85 58.37
C LEU A 6 63.69 -15.64 58.62
N GLU A 7 64.84 -15.63 57.94
CA GLU A 7 65.85 -14.60 58.00
C GLU A 7 65.21 -13.22 57.87
N ALA A 8 65.41 -12.41 58.90
CA ALA A 8 65.08 -10.99 58.98
C ALA A 8 65.94 -10.13 58.03
N SER A 9 66.24 -10.62 56.82
CA SER A 9 67.09 -9.93 55.82
C SER A 9 66.29 -9.36 54.64
N SER A 10 64.97 -9.57 54.58
CA SER A 10 64.12 -9.06 53.51
C SER A 10 63.59 -7.66 53.81
N ASP A 11 63.33 -7.34 55.07
CA ASP A 11 62.77 -6.04 55.47
C ASP A 11 63.85 -4.95 55.39
N ASP A 12 65.07 -5.19 55.87
CA ASP A 12 66.20 -4.25 55.71
C ASP A 12 66.57 -3.99 54.25
N ALA A 13 66.37 -4.97 53.37
CA ALA A 13 66.59 -4.83 51.93
C ALA A 13 65.48 -4.00 51.26
N MET A 14 64.23 -4.19 51.71
CA MET A 14 63.09 -3.39 51.27
C MET A 14 63.19 -1.95 51.78
N ASP A 15 63.60 -1.75 53.02
CA ASP A 15 63.78 -0.45 53.65
C ASP A 15 64.97 0.29 53.04
N SER A 16 66.09 -0.39 52.78
CA SER A 16 67.21 0.18 52.01
C SER A 16 66.82 0.54 50.57
N PHE A 17 65.90 -0.20 49.96
CA PHE A 17 65.37 0.12 48.64
C PHE A 17 64.43 1.32 48.69
N LEU A 18 63.58 1.44 49.72
CA LEU A 18 62.67 2.56 49.93
C LEU A 18 63.43 3.85 50.32
N GLU A 19 64.49 3.77 51.12
CA GLU A 19 65.35 4.92 51.45
C GLU A 19 66.02 5.54 50.21
N LYS A 20 66.30 4.75 49.16
CA LYS A 20 66.79 5.28 47.88
C LYS A 20 65.76 6.17 47.17
N PHE A 21 64.47 5.98 47.39
CA PHE A 21 63.42 6.82 46.84
C PHE A 21 63.03 7.98 47.76
N GLN A 22 63.27 7.85 49.07
CA GLN A 22 63.03 8.93 50.03
C GLN A 22 64.04 10.10 49.92
N SER A 23 65.23 9.83 49.40
CA SER A 23 66.33 10.82 49.31
C SER A 23 66.44 11.54 47.96
N GLN A 24 65.73 11.07 46.92
CA GLN A 24 65.64 11.77 45.65
C GLN A 24 64.40 12.68 45.67
N PRO A 25 64.55 14.01 45.61
CA PRO A 25 63.40 14.88 45.33
C PRO A 25 62.79 14.43 44.00
N TYR A 26 61.47 14.29 43.93
CA TYR A 26 60.74 13.94 42.72
C TYR A 26 61.15 14.89 41.57
N SER A 27 62.06 14.45 40.72
CA SER A 27 62.60 15.22 39.60
C SER A 27 61.98 14.68 38.32
N GLY A 28 60.95 15.37 37.83
CA GLY A 28 60.11 14.92 36.71
C GLY A 28 58.62 15.20 36.89
N GLY A 29 58.24 16.01 37.88
CA GLY A 29 56.87 16.54 37.95
C GLY A 29 56.61 17.55 36.85
N PHE A 30 55.36 17.55 36.38
CA PHE A 30 54.91 18.51 35.39
C PHE A 30 55.26 19.93 35.83
N HIS A 31 55.91 20.67 34.95
CA HIS A 31 56.17 22.09 35.20
C HIS A 31 54.85 22.86 35.17
N GLU A 32 54.57 23.65 36.21
CA GLU A 32 53.28 24.36 36.39
C GLU A 32 52.93 25.32 35.23
N ASP A 33 53.93 25.74 34.45
CA ASP A 33 53.76 26.60 33.28
C ASP A 33 53.65 25.83 31.94
N GLN A 34 54.00 24.54 31.90
CA GLN A 34 54.05 23.71 30.67
C GLN A 34 53.25 22.39 30.79
N TRP A 35 52.53 22.19 31.88
CA TRP A 35 51.81 20.94 32.16
C TRP A 35 50.78 20.61 31.08
N GLU A 36 50.10 21.59 30.49
CA GLU A 36 49.13 21.34 29.41
C GLU A 36 49.80 20.71 28.19
N GLU A 37 50.99 21.18 27.81
CA GLU A 37 51.75 20.66 26.66
C GLU A 37 52.32 19.27 26.95
N GLU A 38 52.75 19.01 28.17
CA GLU A 38 53.24 17.69 28.59
C GLU A 38 52.11 16.67 28.71
N PHE A 39 50.94 17.08 29.17
CA PHE A 39 49.75 16.23 29.25
C PHE A 39 49.18 15.93 27.86
N GLU A 40 49.25 16.90 26.93
CA GLU A 40 48.90 16.71 25.52
C GLU A 40 49.85 15.75 24.79
N LYS A 41 51.05 15.45 25.31
CA LYS A 41 51.93 14.40 24.75
C LYS A 41 51.53 12.99 25.18
N ILE A 42 50.78 12.86 26.27
CA ILE A 42 50.37 11.55 26.79
C ILE A 42 49.18 11.03 25.97
N PRO A 43 49.26 9.83 25.36
CA PRO A 43 48.21 9.28 24.50
C PRO A 43 46.80 9.29 25.10
N LEU A 44 46.69 9.05 26.41
CA LEU A 44 45.41 8.97 27.12
C LEU A 44 44.72 10.33 27.27
N PHE A 45 45.48 11.43 27.25
CA PHE A 45 45.00 12.78 27.54
C PHE A 45 45.11 13.75 26.36
N MET A 46 45.53 13.23 25.20
CA MET A 46 45.55 13.95 23.94
C MET A 46 44.16 14.46 23.55
N LYS A 47 44.04 15.77 23.31
CA LYS A 47 42.79 16.38 22.80
C LYS A 47 42.57 16.06 21.31
N LYS A 48 43.64 15.81 20.55
CA LYS A 48 43.62 15.48 19.12
C LYS A 48 44.71 14.48 18.78
N ALA A 49 44.35 13.42 18.06
CA ALA A 49 45.33 12.48 17.54
C ALA A 49 46.10 13.09 16.36
N PRO A 50 47.44 12.94 16.30
CA PRO A 50 48.24 13.29 15.12
C PRO A 50 47.80 12.49 13.89
N SER A 51 47.83 13.08 12.69
CA SER A 51 47.44 12.41 11.44
C SER A 51 48.43 11.34 10.99
N GLU A 52 49.71 11.51 11.31
CA GLU A 52 50.78 10.51 11.11
C GLU A 52 51.61 10.44 12.40
N ILE A 53 51.86 9.22 12.89
CA ILE A 53 52.61 9.00 14.13
C ILE A 53 54.07 8.75 13.74
N ASP A 54 54.95 9.73 13.97
CA ASP A 54 56.39 9.54 13.84
C ASP A 54 56.93 8.82 15.09
N PRO A 55 57.56 7.64 14.95
CA PRO A 55 58.14 6.89 16.07
C PRO A 55 59.20 7.64 16.87
N LYS A 56 59.81 8.69 16.30
CA LYS A 56 60.82 9.50 17.00
C LYS A 56 60.22 10.60 17.86
N GLU A 57 59.12 11.20 17.41
CA GLU A 57 58.45 12.31 18.11
C GLU A 57 57.49 11.80 19.20
N ASN A 58 56.82 10.67 18.96
CA ASN A 58 55.86 10.10 19.91
C ASN A 58 56.07 8.58 20.08
N PRO A 59 57.09 8.15 20.86
CA PRO A 59 57.39 6.73 21.03
C PRO A 59 56.24 5.95 21.68
N ASP A 60 55.49 6.58 22.60
CA ASP A 60 54.36 5.93 23.28
C ASP A 60 53.16 5.70 22.35
N LEU A 61 52.86 6.66 21.46
CA LEU A 61 51.83 6.48 20.44
C LEU A 61 52.23 5.44 19.41
N ALA A 62 53.51 5.42 19.00
CA ALA A 62 54.02 4.41 18.08
C ALA A 62 53.98 3.01 18.68
N CYS A 63 54.27 2.88 19.99
CA CYS A 63 54.12 1.64 20.74
C CYS A 63 52.65 1.19 20.84
N LEU A 64 51.72 2.10 21.14
CA LEU A 64 50.29 1.78 21.16
C LEU A 64 49.77 1.40 19.76
N GLN A 65 50.24 2.09 18.72
CA GLN A 65 49.89 1.80 17.34
C GLN A 65 50.43 0.43 16.92
N SER A 66 51.66 0.06 17.28
CA SER A 66 52.18 -1.29 17.00
C SER A 66 51.42 -2.37 17.77
N ILE A 67 51.00 -2.11 19.01
CA ILE A 67 50.16 -3.06 19.78
C ILE A 67 48.76 -3.25 19.16
N ILE A 68 48.16 -2.20 18.60
CA ILE A 68 46.80 -2.25 18.04
C ILE A 68 46.82 -2.77 16.59
N PHE A 69 47.78 -2.31 15.78
CA PHE A 69 47.86 -2.56 14.34
C PHE A 69 49.04 -3.45 13.95
N ASP A 70 49.47 -4.34 14.83
CA ASP A 70 50.55 -5.29 14.54
C ASP A 70 50.20 -6.10 13.27
N GLU A 71 50.73 -5.68 12.12
CA GLU A 71 50.49 -6.32 10.82
C GLU A 71 51.10 -7.74 10.78
N GLU A 72 51.93 -8.08 11.77
CA GLU A 72 52.49 -9.42 12.00
C GLU A 72 51.48 -10.41 12.61
N ARG A 73 50.33 -9.96 13.15
CA ARG A 73 49.30 -10.88 13.65
C ARG A 73 48.71 -11.67 12.49
N SER A 74 48.60 -12.98 12.68
CA SER A 74 47.96 -13.88 11.70
C SER A 74 46.56 -13.36 11.34
N PRO A 75 46.13 -13.46 10.06
CA PRO A 75 44.78 -13.09 9.64
C PRO A 75 43.67 -13.72 10.49
N GLU A 76 43.93 -14.90 11.08
CA GLU A 76 43.02 -15.58 12.00
C GLU A 76 42.87 -14.86 13.34
N GLU A 77 43.96 -14.33 13.90
CA GLU A 77 43.95 -13.57 15.14
C GLU A 77 43.25 -12.23 14.94
N GLN A 78 43.53 -11.54 13.83
CA GLN A 78 42.83 -10.33 13.45
C GLN A 78 41.31 -10.58 13.32
N ALA A 79 40.91 -11.65 12.63
CA ALA A 79 39.51 -12.03 12.51
C ALA A 79 38.86 -12.39 13.87
N LYS A 80 39.61 -12.98 14.80
CA LYS A 80 39.14 -13.24 16.18
C LYS A 80 38.93 -11.94 16.96
N THR A 81 39.84 -10.98 16.86
CA THR A 81 39.69 -9.66 17.49
C THR A 81 38.43 -8.96 17.01
N TYR A 82 38.21 -8.88 15.70
CA TYR A 82 36.98 -8.30 15.14
C TYR A 82 35.71 -9.06 15.53
N LYS A 83 35.79 -10.39 15.68
CA LYS A 83 34.69 -11.21 16.19
C LYS A 83 34.36 -10.84 17.63
N ASP A 84 35.37 -10.61 18.47
CA ASP A 84 35.18 -10.24 19.88
C ASP A 84 34.67 -8.80 20.02
N GLU A 85 35.22 -7.84 19.27
CA GLU A 85 34.68 -6.47 19.17
C GLU A 85 33.21 -6.46 18.73
N GLY A 86 32.89 -7.22 17.67
CA GLY A 86 31.52 -7.35 17.19
C GLY A 86 30.58 -7.96 18.24
N ASN A 87 31.08 -8.88 19.09
CA ASN A 87 30.30 -9.46 20.18
C ASN A 87 30.03 -8.41 21.27
N ASP A 88 30.99 -7.53 21.55
CA ASP A 88 30.82 -6.47 22.54
C ASP A 88 29.80 -5.42 22.08
N TYR A 89 29.90 -4.95 20.84
CA TYR A 89 28.85 -4.10 20.24
C TYR A 89 27.48 -4.77 20.21
N PHE A 90 27.45 -6.09 20.00
CA PHE A 90 26.20 -6.85 20.04
C PHE A 90 25.59 -6.91 21.44
N LYS A 91 26.41 -7.04 22.50
CA LYS A 91 25.95 -6.95 23.90
C LYS A 91 25.43 -5.55 24.24
N GLU A 92 26.07 -4.52 23.71
CA GLU A 92 25.65 -3.12 23.82
C GLU A 92 24.39 -2.78 23.00
N LYS A 93 23.90 -3.73 22.19
CA LYS A 93 22.78 -3.58 21.24
C LYS A 93 23.05 -2.57 20.12
N ASP A 94 24.30 -2.17 19.90
CA ASP A 94 24.71 -1.41 18.72
C ASP A 94 24.93 -2.38 17.54
N TYR A 95 23.83 -2.87 16.99
CA TYR A 95 23.86 -3.86 15.92
C TYR A 95 24.50 -3.34 14.63
N LYS A 96 24.48 -2.01 14.39
CA LYS A 96 25.10 -1.42 13.20
C LYS A 96 26.62 -1.55 13.26
N LYS A 97 27.22 -1.16 14.38
CA LYS A 97 28.67 -1.34 14.59
C LYS A 97 29.07 -2.80 14.62
N ALA A 98 28.27 -3.66 15.27
CA ALA A 98 28.52 -5.09 15.27
C ALA A 98 28.61 -5.67 13.84
N VAL A 99 27.69 -5.30 12.94
CA VAL A 99 27.74 -5.71 11.52
C VAL A 99 29.05 -5.27 10.84
N ILE A 100 29.50 -4.05 11.11
CA ILE A 100 30.74 -3.51 10.54
C ILE A 100 31.93 -4.32 11.03
N SER A 101 32.08 -4.51 12.35
CA SER A 101 33.17 -5.31 12.93
C SER A 101 33.20 -6.73 12.37
N TYR A 102 32.07 -7.43 12.31
CA TYR A 102 32.04 -8.78 11.71
C TYR A 102 32.40 -8.77 10.22
N THR A 103 32.04 -7.71 9.49
CA THR A 103 32.39 -7.57 8.07
C THR A 103 33.88 -7.33 7.88
N GLU A 104 34.52 -6.53 8.73
CA GLU A 104 35.97 -6.37 8.74
C GLU A 104 36.68 -7.69 9.09
N GLY A 105 36.16 -8.45 10.06
CA GLY A 105 36.66 -9.79 10.37
C GLY A 105 36.60 -10.74 9.17
N LEU A 106 35.49 -10.74 8.41
CA LEU A 106 35.34 -11.54 7.19
C LEU A 106 36.26 -11.07 6.05
N LYS A 107 36.59 -9.77 5.97
CA LYS A 107 37.51 -9.23 4.96
C LYS A 107 38.95 -9.71 5.14
N LYS A 108 39.35 -10.10 6.36
CA LYS A 108 40.69 -10.64 6.62
C LYS A 108 40.94 -12.01 5.98
N LYS A 109 39.90 -12.67 5.43
CA LYS A 109 40.00 -13.95 4.69
C LYS A 109 40.78 -15.01 5.47
N CYS A 110 40.39 -15.26 6.72
CA CYS A 110 41.00 -16.33 7.49
C CYS A 110 40.78 -17.70 6.83
N ALA A 111 41.77 -18.59 6.94
CA ALA A 111 41.71 -19.93 6.36
C ALA A 111 40.81 -20.88 7.17
N ASP A 112 40.50 -20.54 8.42
CA ASP A 112 39.64 -21.31 9.31
C ASP A 112 38.15 -21.21 8.92
N PRO A 113 37.53 -22.30 8.41
CA PRO A 113 36.12 -22.30 8.04
C PRO A 113 35.18 -22.19 9.25
N ASP A 114 35.60 -22.64 10.44
CA ASP A 114 34.78 -22.58 11.65
C ASP A 114 34.64 -21.14 12.15
N LEU A 115 35.75 -20.40 12.18
CA LEU A 115 35.75 -18.98 12.52
C LEU A 115 34.90 -18.16 11.53
N ASN A 116 35.04 -18.42 10.24
CA ASN A 116 34.22 -17.77 9.21
C ASN A 116 32.73 -18.10 9.38
N ALA A 117 32.37 -19.36 9.64
CA ALA A 117 30.98 -19.74 9.88
C ALA A 117 30.38 -19.02 11.10
N VAL A 118 31.15 -18.85 12.18
CA VAL A 118 30.74 -18.08 13.37
C VAL A 118 30.57 -16.60 13.04
N LEU A 119 31.52 -15.98 12.32
CA LEU A 119 31.43 -14.59 11.89
C LEU A 119 30.18 -14.32 11.04
N TYR A 120 29.91 -15.16 10.04
CA TYR A 120 28.67 -15.07 9.25
C TYR A 120 27.42 -15.24 10.12
N THR A 121 27.42 -16.18 11.07
CA THR A 121 26.26 -16.42 11.96
C THR A 121 26.01 -15.27 12.92
N ASN A 122 27.07 -14.62 13.42
CA ASN A 122 26.96 -13.47 14.31
C ASN A 122 26.58 -12.20 13.54
N ARG A 123 27.10 -12.02 12.32
CA ARG A 123 26.64 -10.94 11.43
C ARG A 123 25.17 -11.10 11.07
N ALA A 124 24.73 -12.32 10.75
CA ALA A 124 23.31 -12.62 10.52
C ALA A 124 22.44 -12.29 11.73
N ALA A 125 22.94 -12.53 12.95
CA ALA A 125 22.27 -12.14 14.18
C ALA A 125 22.04 -10.63 14.23
N ALA A 126 23.09 -9.85 14.02
CA ALA A 126 23.01 -8.40 14.07
C ALA A 126 22.10 -7.85 12.95
N GLN A 127 22.19 -8.40 11.74
CA GLN A 127 21.29 -8.06 10.62
C GLN A 127 19.82 -8.40 10.92
N TYR A 128 19.55 -9.51 11.60
CA TYR A 128 18.20 -9.88 12.03
C TYR A 128 17.61 -8.84 12.99
N TYR A 129 18.37 -8.40 13.99
CA TYR A 129 17.91 -7.37 14.94
C TYR A 129 17.77 -5.97 14.29
N LEU A 130 18.44 -5.72 13.17
CA LEU A 130 18.24 -4.54 12.33
C LEU A 130 17.01 -4.62 11.42
N GLY A 131 16.33 -5.78 11.34
CA GLY A 131 15.20 -6.02 10.42
C GLY A 131 15.61 -6.42 8.99
N ASN A 132 16.91 -6.62 8.74
CA ASN A 132 17.44 -6.97 7.42
C ASN A 132 17.40 -8.50 7.20
N PHE A 133 16.20 -9.08 7.17
CA PHE A 133 16.02 -10.54 7.14
C PHE A 133 16.62 -11.23 5.90
N ARG A 134 16.59 -10.58 4.73
CA ARG A 134 17.18 -11.11 3.49
C ARG A 134 18.71 -11.17 3.57
N SER A 135 19.34 -10.12 4.08
CA SER A 135 20.79 -10.09 4.29
C SER A 135 21.22 -11.10 5.34
N ALA A 136 20.46 -11.22 6.44
CA ALA A 136 20.68 -12.24 7.45
C ALA A 136 20.56 -13.66 6.87
N LEU A 137 19.60 -13.89 5.96
CA LEU A 137 19.44 -15.18 5.28
C LEU A 137 20.63 -15.52 4.37
N ASN A 138 21.17 -14.54 3.65
CA ASN A 138 22.39 -14.73 2.84
C ASN A 138 23.60 -15.08 3.72
N ASP A 139 23.71 -14.47 4.89
CA ASP A 139 24.79 -14.75 5.83
C ASP A 139 24.69 -16.16 6.43
N VAL A 140 23.50 -16.59 6.89
CA VAL A 140 23.32 -17.96 7.42
C VAL A 140 23.46 -19.03 6.34
N THR A 141 23.08 -18.74 5.09
CA THR A 141 23.30 -19.69 3.98
C THR A 141 24.78 -19.81 3.63
N ALA A 142 25.56 -18.72 3.71
CA ALA A 142 27.02 -18.77 3.62
C ALA A 142 27.63 -19.56 4.78
N ALA A 143 27.19 -19.31 6.02
CA ALA A 143 27.62 -20.08 7.19
C ALA A 143 27.32 -21.57 7.04
N ARG A 144 26.14 -21.93 6.52
CA ARG A 144 25.72 -23.32 6.28
C ARG A 144 26.58 -24.01 5.22
N LYS A 145 27.02 -23.28 4.17
CA LYS A 145 27.94 -23.82 3.16
C LYS A 145 29.30 -24.17 3.75
N LEU A 146 29.79 -23.36 4.70
CA LEU A 146 31.06 -23.61 5.40
C LEU A 146 30.92 -24.74 6.43
N LYS A 147 29.87 -24.69 7.24
CA LYS A 147 29.60 -25.66 8.30
C LYS A 147 28.13 -26.10 8.27
N PRO A 148 27.81 -27.20 7.57
CA PRO A 148 26.44 -27.70 7.47
C PRO A 148 25.82 -28.09 8.82
N CYS A 149 26.64 -28.55 9.77
CA CYS A 149 26.19 -28.95 11.12
C CYS A 149 26.09 -27.78 12.12
N HIS A 150 26.15 -26.51 11.66
CA HIS A 150 26.12 -25.37 12.56
C HIS A 150 24.69 -25.02 13.01
N LEU A 151 24.26 -25.61 14.14
CA LEU A 151 22.89 -25.47 14.67
C LEU A 151 22.45 -24.01 14.84
N LYS A 152 23.32 -23.12 15.32
CA LYS A 152 22.97 -21.69 15.51
C LYS A 152 22.66 -20.99 14.18
N ALA A 153 23.35 -21.31 13.09
CA ALA A 153 23.02 -20.78 11.77
C ALA A 153 21.67 -21.32 11.28
N ILE A 154 21.39 -22.60 11.49
CA ILE A 154 20.13 -23.23 11.09
C ILE A 154 18.94 -22.61 11.81
N VAL A 155 19.04 -22.45 13.14
CA VAL A 155 18.03 -21.76 13.97
C VAL A 155 17.77 -20.34 13.46
N ARG A 156 18.82 -19.61 13.09
CA ARG A 156 18.68 -18.25 12.54
C ARG A 156 18.08 -18.24 11.13
N GLY A 157 18.41 -19.20 10.28
CA GLY A 157 17.81 -19.37 8.95
C GLY A 157 16.32 -19.64 9.05
N ALA A 158 15.90 -20.56 9.92
CA ALA A 158 14.50 -20.82 10.21
C ALA A 158 13.75 -19.55 10.68
N LEU A 159 14.35 -18.76 11.58
CA LEU A 159 13.80 -17.47 12.02
C LEU A 159 13.65 -16.48 10.84
N CYS A 160 14.67 -16.33 10.01
CA CYS A 160 14.61 -15.43 8.85
C CYS A 160 13.51 -15.84 7.88
N HIS A 161 13.36 -17.14 7.61
CA HIS A 161 12.28 -17.64 6.75
C HIS A 161 10.88 -17.41 7.35
N LEU A 162 10.72 -17.51 8.67
CA LEU A 162 9.48 -17.17 9.36
C LEU A 162 9.12 -15.69 9.19
N GLU A 163 10.08 -14.77 9.38
CA GLU A 163 9.86 -13.33 9.23
C GLU A 163 9.60 -12.94 7.77
N LEU A 164 10.23 -13.63 6.82
CA LEU A 164 9.99 -13.47 5.38
C LEU A 164 8.68 -14.12 4.90
N LYS A 165 7.89 -14.72 5.80
CA LYS A 165 6.65 -15.47 5.49
C LYS A 165 6.85 -16.66 4.55
N ASN A 166 8.09 -17.13 4.41
CA ASN A 166 8.42 -18.32 3.63
C ASN A 166 8.26 -19.56 4.50
N TYR A 167 7.02 -19.88 4.89
CA TYR A 167 6.75 -20.93 5.88
C TYR A 167 7.16 -22.33 5.42
N GLY A 168 7.12 -22.60 4.11
CA GLY A 168 7.58 -23.87 3.54
C GLY A 168 9.07 -24.11 3.84
N GLU A 169 9.90 -23.12 3.54
CA GLU A 169 11.34 -23.18 3.83
C GLU A 169 11.63 -23.10 5.33
N ALA A 170 10.83 -22.37 6.11
CA ALA A 170 11.01 -22.36 7.56
C ALA A 170 10.90 -23.78 8.16
N VAL A 171 9.99 -24.61 7.65
CA VAL A 171 9.83 -26.01 8.09
C VAL A 171 11.01 -26.86 7.66
N THR A 172 11.49 -26.74 6.42
CA THR A 172 12.65 -27.53 5.93
C THR A 172 13.91 -27.24 6.76
N TRP A 173 14.18 -25.97 7.05
CA TRP A 173 15.29 -25.58 7.93
C TRP A 173 15.12 -26.09 9.36
N CYS A 174 13.89 -26.13 9.89
CA CYS A 174 13.65 -26.72 11.21
C CYS A 174 13.88 -28.23 11.20
N ASP A 175 13.40 -28.94 10.17
CA ASP A 175 13.59 -30.38 10.02
C ASP A 175 15.08 -30.75 9.90
N GLU A 176 15.86 -29.99 9.12
CA GLU A 176 17.32 -30.14 9.02
C GLU A 176 18.00 -29.94 10.39
N GLY A 177 17.60 -28.91 11.14
CA GLY A 177 18.16 -28.65 12.47
C GLY A 177 17.82 -29.74 13.48
N LEU A 178 16.61 -30.29 13.42
CA LEU A 178 16.17 -31.39 14.29
C LEU A 178 16.83 -32.73 13.96
N GLN A 179 17.35 -32.91 12.74
CA GLN A 179 18.20 -34.06 12.41
C GLN A 179 19.57 -33.98 13.10
N ILE A 180 20.07 -32.78 13.35
CA ILE A 180 21.35 -32.56 14.06
C ILE A 180 21.14 -32.63 15.57
N ASP A 181 20.14 -31.90 16.08
CA ASP A 181 19.75 -31.92 17.49
C ASP A 181 18.23 -32.02 17.63
N ALA A 182 17.77 -33.24 17.91
CA ALA A 182 16.35 -33.54 18.07
C ALA A 182 15.72 -32.92 19.34
N THR A 183 16.55 -32.44 20.27
CA THR A 183 16.10 -31.92 21.58
C THR A 183 16.00 -30.39 21.63
N GLU A 184 16.40 -29.70 20.55
CA GLU A 184 16.40 -28.25 20.49
C GLU A 184 14.95 -27.69 20.50
N LYS A 185 14.52 -27.25 21.68
CA LYS A 185 13.16 -26.75 21.94
C LYS A 185 12.78 -25.61 21.00
N LYS A 186 13.72 -24.72 20.67
CA LYS A 186 13.44 -23.56 19.82
C LYS A 186 13.04 -23.98 18.40
N LEU A 187 13.68 -25.01 17.84
CA LEU A 187 13.34 -25.53 16.51
C LEU A 187 11.97 -26.20 16.50
N LEU A 188 11.62 -26.95 17.54
CA LEU A 188 10.29 -27.58 17.68
C LEU A 188 9.17 -26.53 17.72
N GLU A 189 9.35 -25.46 18.52
CA GLU A 189 8.39 -24.36 18.61
C GLU A 189 8.25 -23.60 17.28
N MET A 190 9.37 -23.28 16.63
CA MET A 190 9.38 -22.60 15.33
C MET A 190 8.72 -23.44 14.23
N ARG A 191 8.98 -24.75 14.21
CA ARG A 191 8.35 -25.69 13.28
C ARG A 191 6.84 -25.72 13.45
N ALA A 192 6.36 -25.88 14.68
CA ALA A 192 4.93 -25.87 14.99
C ALA A 192 4.26 -24.54 14.58
N LYS A 193 4.94 -23.41 14.81
CA LYS A 193 4.50 -22.08 14.37
C LYS A 193 4.46 -21.98 12.85
N ALA A 194 5.50 -22.42 12.15
CA ALA A 194 5.61 -22.41 10.70
C ALA A 194 4.49 -23.26 10.06
N ASP A 195 4.25 -24.47 10.57
CA ASP A 195 3.20 -25.36 10.08
C ASP A 195 1.80 -24.76 10.27
N LYS A 196 1.54 -24.14 11.43
CA LYS A 196 0.28 -23.45 11.69
C LYS A 196 0.07 -22.32 10.68
N LEU A 197 1.08 -21.48 10.47
CA LEU A 197 1.02 -20.34 9.55
C LEU A 197 0.86 -20.78 8.08
N LYS A 198 1.59 -21.82 7.67
CA LYS A 198 1.46 -22.44 6.34
C LYS A 198 0.03 -22.94 6.09
N ARG A 199 -0.58 -23.60 7.07
CA ARG A 199 -1.98 -24.08 6.96
C ARG A 199 -2.98 -22.93 6.87
N THR A 200 -2.78 -21.87 7.65
CA THR A 200 -3.66 -20.69 7.57
C THR A 200 -3.53 -19.98 6.23
N GLU A 201 -2.31 -19.77 5.73
CA GLU A 201 -2.07 -19.17 4.42
C GLU A 201 -2.70 -20.00 3.29
N GLN A 202 -2.50 -21.32 3.29
CA GLN A 202 -3.13 -22.20 2.30
C GLN A 202 -4.65 -22.15 2.35
N ARG A 203 -5.25 -22.06 3.54
CA ARG A 203 -6.70 -21.91 3.70
C ARG A 203 -7.17 -20.58 3.13
N ASP A 204 -6.46 -19.50 3.41
CA ASP A 204 -6.85 -18.16 3.01
C ASP A 204 -6.69 -17.98 1.49
N ILE A 205 -5.62 -18.54 0.90
CA ILE A 205 -5.45 -18.65 -0.57
C ILE A 205 -6.60 -19.45 -1.20
N ARG A 206 -7.00 -20.59 -0.61
CA ARG A 206 -8.13 -21.39 -1.13
C ARG A 206 -9.44 -20.61 -1.10
N LYS A 207 -9.69 -19.86 -0.02
CA LYS A 207 -10.87 -19.00 0.11
C LYS A 207 -10.85 -17.86 -0.91
N ALA A 208 -9.70 -17.20 -1.09
CA ALA A 208 -9.52 -16.14 -2.07
C ALA A 208 -9.78 -16.65 -3.50
N LYS A 209 -9.16 -17.78 -3.89
CA LYS A 209 -9.40 -18.42 -5.20
C LYS A 209 -10.86 -18.81 -5.43
N LEU A 210 -11.56 -19.28 -4.38
CA LEU A 210 -12.97 -19.60 -4.50
C LEU A 210 -13.82 -18.34 -4.71
N LYS A 211 -13.50 -17.25 -4.00
CA LYS A 211 -14.19 -15.96 -4.14
C LYS A 211 -13.97 -15.37 -5.53
N GLU A 212 -12.72 -15.34 -5.97
CA GLU A 212 -12.31 -14.89 -7.31
C GLU A 212 -13.02 -15.68 -8.41
N LYS A 213 -13.07 -17.02 -8.31
CA LYS A 213 -13.81 -17.85 -9.28
C LYS A 213 -15.31 -17.56 -9.31
N LYS A 214 -15.92 -17.27 -8.14
CA LYS A 214 -17.34 -16.89 -8.08
C LYS A 214 -17.58 -15.53 -8.74
N GLU A 215 -16.71 -14.56 -8.46
CA GLU A 215 -16.76 -13.22 -9.05
C GLU A 215 -16.53 -13.31 -10.57
N GLN A 216 -15.56 -14.11 -11.04
CA GLN A 216 -15.34 -14.40 -12.46
C GLN A 216 -16.58 -15.02 -13.11
N HIS A 217 -17.18 -16.05 -12.51
CA HIS A 217 -18.38 -16.68 -13.06
C HIS A 217 -19.57 -15.71 -13.12
N GLN A 218 -19.74 -14.86 -12.09
CA GLN A 218 -20.77 -13.81 -12.09
C GLN A 218 -20.52 -12.77 -13.19
N ASN A 219 -19.28 -12.35 -13.36
CA ASN A 219 -18.87 -11.40 -14.40
C ASN A 219 -19.06 -11.97 -15.81
N GLU A 220 -18.73 -13.24 -16.02
CA GLU A 220 -18.96 -13.94 -17.29
C GLU A 220 -20.46 -14.05 -17.61
N ALA A 221 -21.28 -14.43 -16.63
CA ALA A 221 -22.73 -14.49 -16.78
C ALA A 221 -23.30 -13.11 -17.12
N LEU A 222 -22.80 -12.06 -16.47
CA LEU A 222 -23.18 -10.68 -16.75
C LEU A 222 -22.83 -10.26 -18.18
N LEU A 223 -21.61 -10.54 -18.63
CA LEU A 223 -21.19 -10.24 -20.00
C LEU A 223 -22.02 -10.99 -21.05
N GLN A 224 -22.36 -12.26 -20.78
CA GLN A 224 -23.24 -13.02 -21.67
C GLN A 224 -24.63 -12.40 -21.74
N ALA A 225 -25.19 -11.97 -20.60
CA ALA A 225 -26.50 -11.33 -20.54
C ALA A 225 -26.55 -9.97 -21.28
N ILE A 226 -25.47 -9.17 -21.21
CA ILE A 226 -25.33 -7.91 -21.93
C ILE A 226 -25.19 -8.15 -23.43
N LYS A 227 -24.32 -9.10 -23.84
CA LYS A 227 -24.13 -9.48 -25.24
C LYS A 227 -25.40 -10.01 -25.88
N ALA A 228 -26.17 -10.85 -25.16
CA ALA A 228 -27.43 -11.39 -25.64
C ALA A 228 -28.49 -10.31 -25.93
N ARG A 229 -28.41 -9.17 -25.23
CA ARG A 229 -29.32 -8.03 -25.39
C ARG A 229 -28.80 -6.98 -26.36
N SER A 230 -27.64 -7.21 -26.99
CA SER A 230 -26.99 -6.29 -27.95
C SER A 230 -26.81 -4.86 -27.42
N ILE A 231 -26.56 -4.71 -26.12
CA ILE A 231 -26.33 -3.40 -25.49
C ILE A 231 -24.87 -2.98 -25.79
N ARG A 232 -24.68 -1.79 -26.38
CA ARG A 232 -23.35 -1.20 -26.59
C ARG A 232 -22.88 -0.53 -25.31
N LEU A 233 -21.77 -1.01 -24.75
CA LEU A 233 -21.08 -0.37 -23.63
C LEU A 233 -20.00 0.56 -24.20
N VAL A 234 -20.06 1.84 -23.88
CA VAL A 234 -19.02 2.81 -24.24
C VAL A 234 -18.05 2.90 -23.06
N SER A 235 -16.75 2.86 -23.33
CA SER A 235 -15.72 3.17 -22.33
C SER A 235 -14.96 4.40 -22.79
N GLU A 236 -14.79 5.35 -21.88
CA GLU A 236 -13.99 6.57 -22.06
C GLU A 236 -12.48 6.28 -22.17
N ALA A 237 -12.03 5.03 -22.07
CA ALA A 237 -10.61 4.66 -22.05
C ALA A 237 -10.06 4.13 -23.39
N ALA A 238 -10.69 4.43 -24.53
CA ALA A 238 -10.09 4.19 -25.84
C ALA A 238 -9.41 5.47 -26.36
N GLY A 239 -8.25 5.79 -25.77
CA GLY A 239 -7.23 6.50 -26.51
C GLY A 239 -6.77 5.64 -27.69
N GLU A 240 -6.62 6.27 -28.83
CA GLU A 240 -6.20 5.71 -30.12
C GLU A 240 -4.96 4.82 -29.98
N ASP A 241 -5.11 3.49 -30.01
CA ASP A 241 -4.05 2.53 -30.33
C ASP A 241 -4.68 1.16 -30.69
N GLU A 242 -4.83 0.89 -31.98
CA GLU A 242 -5.68 -0.19 -32.52
C GLU A 242 -5.07 -1.61 -32.56
N ASP A 243 -3.84 -1.86 -32.11
CA ASP A 243 -3.13 -3.08 -32.56
C ASP A 243 -2.81 -4.15 -31.51
N SER A 244 -3.40 -4.16 -30.30
CA SER A 244 -3.15 -5.27 -29.34
C SER A 244 -4.33 -5.62 -28.40
N ALA A 245 -5.53 -5.19 -28.74
CA ALA A 245 -6.57 -4.95 -27.74
C ALA A 245 -7.63 -6.04 -27.57
N SER A 246 -7.52 -7.24 -28.15
CA SER A 246 -8.65 -8.19 -28.14
C SER A 246 -8.85 -8.98 -26.84
N GLU A 247 -7.80 -9.22 -26.03
CA GLU A 247 -7.91 -9.96 -24.76
C GLU A 247 -7.89 -9.05 -23.51
N GLY A 248 -7.08 -7.98 -23.52
CA GLY A 248 -6.92 -7.09 -22.35
C GLY A 248 -8.02 -6.04 -22.16
N LEU A 249 -8.70 -5.66 -23.24
CA LEU A 249 -9.81 -4.70 -23.15
C LEU A 249 -10.94 -5.27 -22.31
N GLY A 250 -11.37 -6.51 -22.58
CA GLY A 250 -12.50 -7.15 -21.88
C GLY A 250 -12.33 -7.23 -20.36
N GLU A 251 -11.08 -7.38 -19.88
CA GLU A 251 -10.74 -7.45 -18.45
C GLU A 251 -10.75 -6.06 -17.79
N LEU A 252 -10.27 -5.03 -18.47
CA LEU A 252 -10.38 -3.62 -18.04
C LEU A 252 -11.84 -3.12 -18.03
N PHE A 253 -12.66 -3.56 -18.99
CA PHE A 253 -14.11 -3.29 -19.07
C PHE A 253 -14.88 -3.89 -17.88
N LEU A 254 -14.52 -5.11 -17.45
CA LEU A 254 -15.12 -5.77 -16.29
C LEU A 254 -14.79 -5.05 -14.97
N ASN A 255 -13.58 -4.52 -14.84
CA ASN A 255 -13.20 -3.70 -13.69
C ASN A 255 -13.96 -2.36 -13.65
N GLY A 256 -14.34 -1.79 -14.79
CA GLY A 256 -15.17 -0.57 -14.87
C GLY A 256 -16.65 -0.79 -14.50
N LEU A 257 -17.25 -1.90 -14.94
CA LEU A 257 -18.60 -2.33 -14.54
C LEU A 257 -18.67 -2.77 -13.06
N SER A 258 -17.51 -3.16 -12.53
CA SER A 258 -17.29 -3.54 -11.14
C SER A 258 -16.82 -2.39 -10.26
N SER A 259 -16.46 -1.25 -10.87
CA SER A 259 -15.89 -0.10 -10.20
C SER A 259 -16.94 0.42 -9.22
N GLU A 260 -16.52 0.61 -7.98
CA GLU A 260 -17.36 1.08 -6.90
C GLU A 260 -17.90 2.48 -7.26
N ASN A 261 -19.14 2.51 -7.76
CA ASN A 261 -19.97 3.69 -7.72
C ASN A 261 -19.90 4.28 -6.30
N PRO A 262 -19.87 5.60 -6.08
CA PRO A 262 -19.95 6.20 -4.74
C PRO A 262 -21.03 5.60 -3.81
N TYR A 263 -22.07 4.99 -4.38
CA TYR A 263 -23.14 4.31 -3.63
C TYR A 263 -23.04 2.77 -3.53
N GLY A 264 -21.97 2.16 -4.06
CA GLY A 264 -21.71 0.71 -4.00
C GLY A 264 -22.69 -0.17 -4.79
N ALA A 265 -23.55 0.42 -5.62
CA ALA A 265 -24.51 -0.30 -6.45
C ALA A 265 -23.83 -0.84 -7.71
N ARG A 266 -24.21 -2.07 -8.09
CA ARG A 266 -23.55 -2.83 -9.15
C ARG A 266 -24.58 -3.46 -10.07
N LEU A 267 -24.24 -3.54 -11.35
CA LEU A 267 -25.04 -4.27 -12.32
C LEU A 267 -25.11 -5.74 -11.89
N SER A 268 -26.34 -6.28 -11.80
CA SER A 268 -26.58 -7.64 -11.32
C SER A 268 -27.49 -8.41 -12.27
N VAL A 269 -27.37 -9.73 -12.24
CA VAL A 269 -28.20 -10.66 -13.01
C VAL A 269 -28.99 -11.51 -12.01
N ASP A 270 -30.30 -11.57 -12.18
CA ASP A 270 -31.18 -12.44 -11.39
C ASP A 270 -31.08 -13.91 -11.83
N ASP A 271 -31.62 -14.84 -11.04
CA ASP A 271 -31.64 -16.28 -11.36
C ASP A 271 -32.33 -16.61 -12.70
N GLN A 272 -33.17 -15.70 -13.22
CA GLN A 272 -33.86 -15.83 -14.50
C GLN A 272 -33.08 -15.23 -15.68
N GLY A 273 -31.83 -14.77 -15.45
CA GLY A 273 -30.98 -14.16 -16.47
C GLY A 273 -31.36 -12.73 -16.84
N ARG A 274 -32.12 -12.05 -15.99
CA ARG A 274 -32.59 -10.67 -16.17
C ARG A 274 -31.65 -9.67 -15.52
N LEU A 275 -31.41 -8.53 -16.17
CA LEU A 275 -30.48 -7.51 -15.69
C LEU A 275 -31.15 -6.49 -14.77
N SER A 276 -30.43 -6.07 -13.74
CA SER A 276 -30.81 -4.99 -12.85
C SER A 276 -29.75 -3.90 -12.87
N TRP A 277 -30.09 -2.74 -13.43
CA TRP A 277 -29.17 -1.63 -13.69
C TRP A 277 -29.22 -0.59 -12.58
N PRO A 278 -28.09 -0.07 -12.11
CA PRO A 278 -28.09 1.19 -11.37
C PRO A 278 -28.48 2.35 -12.32
N VAL A 279 -29.45 3.16 -11.92
CA VAL A 279 -30.03 4.24 -12.73
C VAL A 279 -30.02 5.55 -11.94
N LEU A 280 -29.61 6.64 -12.57
CA LEU A 280 -29.59 7.99 -12.04
C LEU A 280 -30.65 8.83 -12.77
N PHE A 281 -31.58 9.42 -12.02
CA PHE A 281 -32.50 10.44 -12.52
C PHE A 281 -31.98 11.83 -12.19
N LEU A 282 -31.90 12.68 -13.20
CA LEU A 282 -31.51 14.08 -13.09
C LEU A 282 -32.72 14.99 -13.23
N TYR A 283 -32.83 15.97 -12.34
CA TYR A 283 -33.84 17.03 -12.38
C TYR A 283 -33.14 18.36 -12.65
N PRO A 284 -32.86 18.66 -13.94
CA PRO A 284 -32.04 19.80 -14.33
C PRO A 284 -32.61 21.15 -13.88
N GLU A 285 -33.94 21.29 -13.75
CA GLU A 285 -34.62 22.54 -13.36
C GLU A 285 -34.23 23.01 -11.95
N TYR A 286 -34.06 22.06 -11.02
CA TYR A 286 -33.72 22.34 -9.61
C TYR A 286 -32.29 21.91 -9.26
N ALA A 287 -31.53 21.46 -10.26
CA ALA A 287 -30.23 20.85 -10.11
C ALA A 287 -30.21 19.74 -9.03
N GLN A 288 -31.20 18.85 -9.05
CA GLN A 288 -31.33 17.73 -8.14
C GLN A 288 -31.13 16.40 -8.86
N SER A 289 -30.86 15.33 -8.13
CA SER A 289 -30.83 13.97 -8.69
C SER A 289 -31.24 12.91 -7.67
N ASP A 290 -31.77 11.80 -8.19
CA ASP A 290 -32.11 10.59 -7.44
C ASP A 290 -31.37 9.39 -8.01
N PHE A 291 -30.84 8.54 -7.12
CA PHE A 291 -30.12 7.33 -7.49
C PHE A 291 -30.89 6.06 -7.11
N ILE A 292 -31.20 5.23 -8.12
CA ILE A 292 -31.81 3.90 -7.96
C ILE A 292 -30.70 2.85 -8.09
N SER A 293 -30.48 2.08 -7.02
CA SER A 293 -29.41 1.08 -6.96
C SER A 293 -29.64 -0.14 -7.86
N ALA A 294 -30.89 -0.53 -8.09
CA ALA A 294 -31.25 -1.73 -8.84
C ALA A 294 -32.59 -1.53 -9.56
N PHE A 295 -32.51 -1.11 -10.83
CA PHE A 295 -33.63 -0.97 -11.74
C PHE A 295 -33.72 -2.22 -12.60
N HIS A 296 -34.70 -3.06 -12.31
CA HIS A 296 -34.92 -4.31 -13.04
C HIS A 296 -35.37 -4.05 -14.49
N GLU A 297 -34.86 -4.84 -15.45
CA GLU A 297 -35.06 -4.60 -16.88
C GLU A 297 -36.52 -4.63 -17.36
N ASP A 298 -37.38 -5.39 -16.68
CA ASP A 298 -38.81 -5.49 -17.00
C ASP A 298 -39.65 -4.42 -16.31
N SER A 299 -39.07 -3.64 -15.40
CA SER A 299 -39.79 -2.62 -14.67
C SER A 299 -40.04 -1.39 -15.54
N ARG A 300 -41.20 -0.77 -15.34
CA ARG A 300 -41.57 0.45 -16.07
C ARG A 300 -41.05 1.68 -15.34
N PHE A 301 -40.77 2.73 -16.10
CA PHE A 301 -40.39 4.03 -15.55
C PHE A 301 -41.47 4.60 -14.63
N ILE A 302 -42.75 4.50 -15.03
CA ILE A 302 -43.86 5.03 -14.25
C ILE A 302 -43.97 4.40 -12.86
N ASP A 303 -43.72 3.10 -12.73
CA ASP A 303 -43.80 2.41 -11.44
C ASP A 303 -42.78 2.99 -10.44
N HIS A 304 -41.57 3.29 -10.91
CA HIS A 304 -40.53 3.94 -10.10
C HIS A 304 -40.85 5.40 -9.83
N LEU A 305 -41.27 6.17 -10.84
CA LEU A 305 -41.65 7.58 -10.68
C LEU A 305 -42.81 7.76 -9.70
N MET A 306 -43.78 6.84 -9.69
CA MET A 306 -44.89 6.85 -8.71
C MET A 306 -44.39 6.68 -7.27
N VAL A 307 -43.36 5.86 -7.03
CA VAL A 307 -42.79 5.68 -5.68
C VAL A 307 -41.87 6.83 -5.30
N MET A 308 -41.07 7.33 -6.23
CA MET A 308 -40.17 8.46 -6.02
C MET A 308 -40.93 9.74 -5.69
N PHE A 309 -41.98 10.04 -6.46
CA PHE A 309 -42.80 11.24 -6.34
C PHE A 309 -44.14 11.00 -5.60
N GLY A 310 -44.28 9.87 -4.91
CA GLY A 310 -45.45 9.59 -4.07
C GLY A 310 -45.56 10.55 -2.87
N GLU A 311 -44.41 11.04 -2.38
CA GLU A 311 -44.33 12.18 -1.49
C GLU A 311 -43.66 13.34 -2.23
N THR A 312 -44.23 14.54 -2.13
CA THR A 312 -43.65 15.72 -2.79
C THR A 312 -42.26 16.00 -2.22
N PRO A 313 -41.21 16.08 -3.06
CA PRO A 313 -39.87 16.36 -2.59
C PRO A 313 -39.77 17.81 -2.08
N SER A 314 -38.88 18.06 -1.11
CA SER A 314 -38.75 19.36 -0.43
C SER A 314 -38.32 20.51 -1.34
N TRP A 315 -37.71 20.21 -2.49
CA TRP A 315 -37.30 21.19 -3.49
C TRP A 315 -38.42 21.54 -4.49
N ASP A 316 -39.47 20.73 -4.59
CA ASP A 316 -40.62 20.98 -5.45
C ASP A 316 -41.68 21.79 -4.71
N LEU A 317 -41.34 23.06 -4.45
CA LEU A 317 -42.21 24.01 -3.73
C LEU A 317 -43.53 24.28 -4.47
N GLU A 318 -43.55 24.08 -5.79
CA GLU A 318 -44.69 24.35 -6.66
C GLU A 318 -45.51 23.10 -6.97
N GLN A 319 -45.11 21.93 -6.43
CA GLN A 319 -45.76 20.63 -6.63
C GLN A 319 -45.96 20.27 -8.11
N LYS A 320 -44.98 20.60 -8.95
CA LYS A 320 -45.03 20.41 -10.40
C LYS A 320 -44.62 19.00 -10.83
N TYR A 321 -43.82 18.30 -10.01
CA TYR A 321 -43.25 16.99 -10.29
C TYR A 321 -44.22 15.88 -9.89
N CYS A 322 -45.38 15.86 -10.55
CA CYS A 322 -46.35 14.77 -10.44
C CYS A 322 -46.05 13.70 -11.50
N PRO A 323 -46.15 12.38 -11.19
CA PRO A 323 -45.88 11.32 -12.15
C PRO A 323 -46.56 11.53 -13.51
N ASP A 324 -47.84 11.93 -13.51
CA ASP A 324 -48.63 12.20 -14.72
C ASP A 324 -48.10 13.34 -15.62
N ASN A 325 -47.30 14.25 -15.06
CA ASN A 325 -46.81 15.46 -15.71
C ASN A 325 -45.31 15.41 -16.05
N LEU A 326 -44.64 14.29 -15.77
CA LEU A 326 -43.22 14.11 -16.01
C LEU A 326 -42.93 13.56 -17.42
N GLU A 327 -41.92 14.14 -18.06
CA GLU A 327 -41.33 13.65 -19.29
C GLU A 327 -39.89 13.21 -18.99
N VAL A 328 -39.54 11.99 -19.41
CA VAL A 328 -38.19 11.42 -19.27
C VAL A 328 -37.46 11.55 -20.60
N TYR A 329 -36.17 11.89 -20.53
CA TYR A 329 -35.27 12.08 -21.66
C TYR A 329 -33.97 11.32 -21.44
N PHE A 330 -33.33 10.92 -22.53
CA PHE A 330 -31.92 10.57 -22.52
C PHE A 330 -31.17 11.40 -23.56
N GLU A 331 -29.91 11.72 -23.26
CA GLU A 331 -29.00 12.48 -24.12
C GLU A 331 -28.04 11.51 -24.82
N ASP A 332 -27.93 11.62 -26.14
CA ASP A 332 -26.84 11.00 -26.91
C ASP A 332 -25.80 12.09 -27.19
N GLU A 333 -24.69 12.10 -26.46
CA GLU A 333 -23.64 13.13 -26.61
C GLU A 333 -22.88 13.04 -27.92
N ASP A 334 -22.77 11.85 -28.53
CA ASP A 334 -22.06 11.69 -29.80
C ASP A 334 -22.86 12.34 -30.93
N ARG A 335 -24.20 12.32 -30.83
CA ARG A 335 -25.11 12.95 -31.79
C ARG A 335 -25.62 14.33 -31.36
N ALA A 336 -25.42 14.71 -30.10
CA ALA A 336 -26.04 15.89 -29.48
C ALA A 336 -27.57 15.95 -29.67
N GLU A 337 -28.23 14.79 -29.58
CA GLU A 337 -29.67 14.65 -29.76
C GLU A 337 -30.34 14.25 -28.44
N LEU A 338 -31.49 14.89 -28.14
CA LEU A 338 -32.36 14.47 -27.05
C LEU A 338 -33.44 13.56 -27.58
N TYR A 339 -33.49 12.36 -27.03
CA TYR A 339 -34.53 11.41 -27.34
C TYR A 339 -35.60 11.44 -26.24
N GLN A 340 -36.79 11.83 -26.64
CA GLN A 340 -38.00 11.67 -25.83
C GLN A 340 -38.51 10.24 -26.06
N GLY A 341 -38.66 9.45 -25.01
CA GLY A 341 -39.33 8.17 -25.17
C GLY A 341 -40.80 8.43 -25.50
N SER A 342 -41.15 8.13 -26.75
CA SER A 342 -42.37 8.58 -27.42
C SER A 342 -43.67 7.95 -26.87
N ASN A 343 -43.59 7.08 -25.86
CA ASN A 343 -44.72 6.48 -25.14
C ASN A 343 -44.58 6.53 -23.60
N TRP A 344 -43.77 7.44 -23.06
CA TRP A 344 -43.62 7.66 -21.62
C TRP A 344 -44.57 8.71 -21.03
N SER A 345 -45.64 9.08 -21.77
CA SER A 345 -46.69 9.93 -21.23
C SER A 345 -47.39 9.19 -20.10
N CYS A 346 -47.18 9.66 -18.88
CA CYS A 346 -47.86 9.19 -17.69
C CYS A 346 -49.34 9.60 -17.78
N SER A 347 -50.12 8.84 -18.54
CA SER A 347 -51.57 8.90 -18.57
C SER A 347 -52.07 7.68 -17.80
N CYS A 348 -52.90 7.90 -16.79
CA CYS A 348 -53.56 6.87 -15.98
C CYS A 348 -54.53 5.95 -16.79
N GLN A 349 -54.57 6.01 -18.12
CA GLN A 349 -55.32 5.06 -18.93
C GLN A 349 -54.43 3.85 -19.30
N PRO A 350 -54.90 2.61 -19.10
CA PRO A 350 -54.15 1.41 -19.45
C PRO A 350 -54.14 1.27 -20.98
N THR A 351 -53.16 1.88 -21.65
CA THR A 351 -52.85 1.58 -23.04
C THR A 351 -51.84 0.42 -23.10
N PRO A 352 -51.93 -0.50 -24.08
CA PRO A 352 -51.08 -1.70 -24.15
C PRO A 352 -49.60 -1.43 -24.49
N GLN A 353 -49.14 -0.18 -24.43
CA GLN A 353 -47.90 0.31 -25.04
C GLN A 353 -46.94 0.99 -24.04
N GLN A 354 -47.05 0.69 -22.75
CA GLN A 354 -46.07 1.15 -21.76
C GLN A 354 -44.93 0.12 -21.70
N HIS A 355 -43.76 0.52 -22.20
CA HIS A 355 -42.65 -0.40 -22.42
C HIS A 355 -41.66 -0.45 -21.23
N PRO A 356 -41.08 -1.64 -20.95
CA PRO A 356 -40.00 -1.81 -19.97
C PRO A 356 -38.70 -1.12 -20.42
N ILE A 357 -37.78 -0.84 -19.49
CA ILE A 357 -36.48 -0.20 -19.79
C ILE A 357 -35.67 -0.98 -20.83
N LEU A 358 -35.83 -2.30 -20.88
CA LEU A 358 -35.22 -3.17 -21.91
C LEU A 358 -35.57 -2.72 -23.33
N ASN A 359 -36.82 -2.32 -23.57
CA ASN A 359 -37.23 -1.86 -24.89
C ASN A 359 -36.62 -0.50 -25.22
N SER A 360 -36.49 0.39 -24.24
CA SER A 360 -35.79 1.67 -24.41
C SER A 360 -34.30 1.48 -24.71
N LEU A 361 -33.66 0.52 -24.04
CA LEU A 361 -32.30 0.08 -24.32
C LEU A 361 -32.16 -0.57 -25.71
N SER A 362 -33.20 -1.24 -26.20
CA SER A 362 -33.22 -1.92 -27.49
C SER A 362 -33.71 -1.06 -28.68
N GLU A 363 -34.53 -0.04 -28.46
CA GLU A 363 -35.00 0.89 -29.50
C GLU A 363 -33.91 1.90 -29.81
N ALA A 364 -33.13 2.31 -28.80
CA ALA A 364 -31.86 3.00 -28.99
C ALA A 364 -30.71 2.04 -29.37
N ARG A 365 -31.05 1.02 -30.18
CA ARG A 365 -30.18 -0.04 -30.76
C ARG A 365 -28.91 0.51 -31.41
N ASP A 366 -28.91 1.79 -31.79
CA ASP A 366 -27.81 2.54 -32.43
C ASP A 366 -27.31 3.76 -31.64
N GLN A 367 -27.84 4.05 -30.44
CA GLN A 367 -27.84 5.43 -29.87
C GLN A 367 -27.64 5.55 -28.36
N ILE A 368 -27.73 4.49 -27.55
CA ILE A 368 -27.35 4.59 -26.12
C ILE A 368 -25.85 4.40 -25.98
N HIS A 369 -25.16 5.53 -25.94
CA HIS A 369 -23.80 5.61 -25.45
C HIS A 369 -23.88 5.61 -23.92
N LEU A 370 -23.59 4.47 -23.29
CA LEU A 370 -23.50 4.37 -21.83
C LEU A 370 -22.29 5.22 -21.38
N MET A 371 -22.54 6.49 -21.07
CA MET A 371 -21.51 7.50 -20.78
C MET A 371 -20.69 7.27 -19.53
N VAL A 372 -21.19 6.43 -18.63
CA VAL A 372 -20.39 6.00 -17.49
C VAL A 372 -20.50 4.49 -17.46
N PRO A 373 -19.39 3.74 -17.47
CA PRO A 373 -19.38 2.28 -17.59
C PRO A 373 -20.06 1.56 -16.41
N SER A 374 -20.76 2.27 -15.53
CA SER A 374 -21.29 1.76 -14.27
C SER A 374 -22.77 2.09 -14.01
N TRP A 375 -23.44 3.03 -14.71
CA TRP A 375 -24.87 3.36 -14.51
C TRP A 375 -25.52 4.10 -15.70
N ILE A 376 -26.86 4.07 -15.77
CA ILE A 376 -27.66 4.76 -16.80
C ILE A 376 -28.16 6.10 -16.27
N CYS A 377 -28.10 7.16 -17.07
CA CYS A 377 -28.58 8.49 -16.70
C CYS A 377 -29.82 8.90 -17.52
N PHE A 378 -30.86 9.40 -16.84
CA PHE A 378 -32.06 9.96 -17.47
C PHE A 378 -32.35 11.37 -16.93
N CYS A 379 -32.77 12.27 -17.79
CA CYS A 379 -33.23 13.61 -17.41
C CYS A 379 -34.75 13.65 -17.32
N CYS A 380 -35.30 14.11 -16.20
CA CYS A 380 -36.74 14.27 -16.00
C CYS A 380 -37.10 15.76 -15.97
N THR A 381 -38.06 16.17 -16.80
CA THR A 381 -38.61 17.54 -16.79
C THR A 381 -40.12 17.50 -16.81
N THR A 382 -40.78 18.53 -16.28
CA THR A 382 -42.25 18.61 -16.30
C THR A 382 -42.77 19.14 -17.63
N MET A 383 -43.95 18.67 -18.06
CA MET A 383 -44.59 19.20 -19.27
C MET A 383 -44.88 20.70 -19.16
N LYS A 384 -44.63 21.41 -20.26
CA LYS A 384 -45.03 22.81 -20.48
C LYS A 384 -44.38 23.85 -19.54
N THR A 385 -43.22 23.56 -18.94
CA THR A 385 -42.44 24.61 -18.26
C THR A 385 -41.54 25.38 -19.22
N PRO A 386 -41.28 26.69 -18.98
CA PRO A 386 -40.32 27.47 -19.75
C PRO A 386 -38.92 26.84 -19.74
N PHE A 387 -38.58 26.15 -18.66
CA PHE A 387 -37.32 25.43 -18.52
C PHE A 387 -37.24 24.23 -19.48
N SER A 388 -38.27 23.38 -19.55
CA SER A 388 -38.29 22.23 -20.47
C SER A 388 -38.12 22.67 -21.94
N SER A 389 -38.79 23.76 -22.34
CA SER A 389 -38.61 24.34 -23.69
C SER A 389 -37.19 24.86 -23.92
N ARG A 390 -36.58 25.54 -22.93
CA ARG A 390 -35.21 26.05 -23.04
C ARG A 390 -34.18 24.92 -23.06
N TYR A 391 -34.37 23.91 -22.23
CA TYR A 391 -33.49 22.74 -22.15
C TYR A 391 -33.50 21.96 -23.48
N LYS A 392 -34.69 21.72 -24.06
CA LYS A 392 -34.82 21.11 -25.40
C LYS A 392 -34.07 21.91 -26.47
N THR A 393 -34.22 23.24 -26.49
CA THR A 393 -33.53 24.10 -27.47
C THR A 393 -32.01 24.11 -27.31
N VAL A 394 -31.52 24.15 -26.06
CA VAL A 394 -30.07 24.20 -25.75
C VAL A 394 -29.38 22.87 -26.07
N CYS A 395 -30.05 21.74 -25.84
CA CYS A 395 -29.49 20.43 -26.11
C CYS A 395 -29.56 20.05 -27.60
N LEU A 396 -30.65 20.40 -28.32
CA LEU A 396 -30.83 20.12 -29.75
C LEU A 396 -30.01 21.02 -30.71
N GLY A 397 -29.07 21.82 -30.19
CA GLY A 397 -28.15 22.59 -31.03
C GLY A 397 -28.80 23.69 -31.89
N HIS A 398 -30.02 24.14 -31.57
CA HIS A 398 -30.59 25.32 -32.22
C HIS A 398 -29.93 26.58 -31.66
N ASP A 399 -28.73 26.88 -32.18
CA ASP A 399 -28.06 28.17 -32.02
C ASP A 399 -29.00 29.28 -32.49
N THR A 400 -29.62 29.96 -31.52
CA THR A 400 -29.88 31.38 -31.63
C THR A 400 -29.34 32.04 -30.37
N LEU A 401 -28.00 32.15 -30.33
CA LEU A 401 -27.33 33.21 -29.58
C LEU A 401 -27.90 34.55 -30.06
N GLY A 402 -28.86 35.10 -29.30
CA GLY A 402 -29.19 36.52 -29.37
C GLY A 402 -27.95 37.34 -29.02
N PRO A 403 -27.77 38.53 -29.63
CA PRO A 403 -26.52 39.28 -29.54
C PRO A 403 -26.41 39.94 -28.16
N SER A 404 -25.78 39.26 -27.22
CA SER A 404 -25.15 39.89 -26.07
C SER A 404 -23.88 39.13 -25.76
N GLY A 405 -22.78 39.63 -26.31
CA GLY A 405 -21.46 39.05 -26.16
C GLY A 405 -21.04 39.06 -24.70
N LEU A 406 -20.89 37.87 -24.13
CA LEU A 406 -20.02 37.55 -23.02
C LEU A 406 -19.46 36.16 -23.32
N GLN A 407 -18.14 36.07 -23.50
CA GLN A 407 -17.44 34.79 -23.62
C GLN A 407 -17.71 33.92 -22.39
N PRO A 408 -17.89 32.59 -22.53
CA PRO A 408 -17.83 31.70 -21.37
C PRO A 408 -16.39 31.73 -20.80
N PRO A 409 -16.22 31.79 -19.46
CA PRO A 409 -14.89 31.82 -18.86
C PRO A 409 -14.20 30.47 -19.03
N SER A 410 -12.90 30.51 -19.32
CA SER A 410 -12.01 29.36 -19.35
C SER A 410 -11.98 28.66 -17.97
N LEU A 411 -12.44 27.41 -17.90
CA LEU A 411 -12.34 26.59 -16.69
C LEU A 411 -10.95 25.94 -16.61
N THR A 412 -10.16 26.32 -15.61
CA THR A 412 -8.92 25.65 -15.22
C THR A 412 -9.23 24.50 -14.25
N TRP A 413 -8.47 23.41 -14.39
CA TRP A 413 -8.58 22.18 -13.61
C TRP A 413 -7.97 22.35 -12.22
N GLU A 414 -8.64 21.87 -11.18
CA GLU A 414 -8.03 21.54 -9.88
C GLU A 414 -8.88 20.47 -9.18
N THR A 415 -8.20 19.49 -8.60
CA THR A 415 -8.73 18.30 -7.94
C THR A 415 -8.50 18.41 -6.43
N HIS A 416 -9.56 18.67 -5.64
CA HIS A 416 -9.48 18.67 -4.18
C HIS A 416 -10.59 17.82 -3.54
N TRP A 417 -10.16 16.87 -2.71
CA TRP A 417 -10.96 15.94 -1.92
C TRP A 417 -10.91 16.41 -0.47
N PRO A 418 -12.02 16.79 0.18
CA PRO A 418 -12.03 16.94 1.62
C PRO A 418 -12.29 15.58 2.28
N ALA A 419 -11.43 15.22 3.24
CA ALA A 419 -11.64 14.08 4.11
C ALA A 419 -12.76 14.38 5.15
N GLU A 420 -13.63 13.39 5.33
CA GLU A 420 -14.53 13.09 6.46
C GLU A 420 -15.04 14.25 7.34
N THR A 421 -16.38 14.39 7.43
CA THR A 421 -17.03 14.59 8.73
C THR A 421 -18.39 13.89 8.81
N ASP A 422 -18.62 13.33 10.00
CA ASP A 422 -19.70 12.49 10.46
C ASP A 422 -21.01 13.30 10.61
N SER A 423 -22.03 13.05 9.76
CA SER A 423 -23.47 13.19 10.06
C SER A 423 -24.34 13.08 8.79
N GLY A 424 -25.11 11.99 8.67
CA GLY A 424 -26.49 11.94 8.14
C GLY A 424 -26.86 12.40 6.71
N SER A 425 -26.02 13.12 5.96
CA SER A 425 -26.26 13.55 4.58
C SER A 425 -24.92 13.66 3.87
N SER A 426 -24.58 12.70 3.02
CA SER A 426 -23.36 12.77 2.23
C SER A 426 -23.63 13.66 1.01
N ASP A 427 -23.37 14.96 1.13
CA ASP A 427 -23.34 15.86 -0.03
C ASP A 427 -22.12 15.52 -0.89
N MET A 428 -22.35 14.76 -1.97
CA MET A 428 -21.34 14.54 -3.01
C MET A 428 -21.55 15.52 -4.16
N VAL A 429 -20.52 16.33 -4.42
CA VAL A 429 -20.43 17.11 -5.66
C VAL A 429 -19.91 16.17 -6.75
N LEU A 430 -20.81 15.60 -7.54
CA LEU A 430 -20.43 14.90 -8.77
C LEU A 430 -19.93 15.96 -9.76
N LYS A 431 -18.61 16.03 -9.97
CA LYS A 431 -18.08 16.70 -11.17
C LYS A 431 -18.60 15.92 -12.37
N LEU A 432 -19.37 16.63 -13.19
CA LEU A 432 -20.08 16.19 -14.38
C LEU A 432 -19.27 15.17 -15.18
N CYS A 433 -19.70 13.91 -15.15
CA CYS A 433 -19.41 12.98 -16.23
C CYS A 433 -20.59 13.08 -17.21
N GLY A 434 -20.36 13.78 -18.31
CA GLY A 434 -21.05 13.49 -19.57
C GLY A 434 -22.51 13.90 -19.70
N VAL A 435 -22.89 15.12 -19.28
CA VAL A 435 -24.19 15.71 -19.68
C VAL A 435 -23.94 17.12 -20.22
N ARG A 436 -23.50 17.23 -21.48
CA ARG A 436 -23.17 18.50 -22.16
C ARG A 436 -24.29 19.55 -22.05
N GLY A 437 -25.56 19.14 -22.03
CA GLY A 437 -26.70 20.06 -21.86
C GLY A 437 -26.70 20.84 -20.54
N LEU A 438 -26.26 20.23 -19.45
CA LEU A 438 -26.18 20.85 -18.12
C LEU A 438 -24.95 21.75 -17.96
N GLU A 439 -23.82 21.35 -18.56
CA GLU A 439 -22.59 22.16 -18.61
C GLU A 439 -22.80 23.48 -19.37
N LYS A 440 -23.49 23.42 -20.52
CA LYS A 440 -23.86 24.61 -21.31
C LYS A 440 -24.79 25.57 -20.54
N LEU A 441 -25.52 25.07 -19.55
CA LEU A 441 -26.41 25.86 -18.69
C LEU A 441 -25.73 26.36 -17.41
N GLY A 442 -24.49 25.94 -17.12
CA GLY A 442 -23.73 26.38 -15.95
C GLY A 442 -24.30 25.91 -14.62
N LEU A 443 -24.97 24.75 -14.59
CA LEU A 443 -25.67 24.24 -13.40
C LEU A 443 -24.83 23.22 -12.62
N THR A 444 -24.81 23.33 -11.29
CA THR A 444 -24.14 22.38 -10.37
C THR A 444 -25.18 21.53 -9.64
N LEU A 445 -25.13 20.20 -9.82
CA LEU A 445 -26.12 19.26 -9.25
C LEU A 445 -25.84 18.93 -7.78
N HIS A 446 -26.90 18.80 -6.98
CA HIS A 446 -26.89 18.16 -5.66
C HIS A 446 -27.54 16.77 -5.76
N CYS A 447 -26.91 15.75 -5.18
CA CYS A 447 -27.35 14.36 -5.31
C CYS A 447 -28.01 13.83 -4.04
N ARG A 448 -29.21 13.28 -4.16
CA ARG A 448 -29.96 12.67 -3.05
C ARG A 448 -30.03 11.16 -3.27
N GLN A 449 -29.65 10.38 -2.25
CA GLN A 449 -29.84 8.93 -2.28
C GLN A 449 -31.23 8.57 -1.76
N THR A 450 -32.14 8.21 -2.66
CA THR A 450 -33.45 7.65 -2.31
C THR A 450 -33.33 6.14 -2.10
N LYS A 451 -32.94 5.71 -0.88
CA LYS A 451 -33.14 4.31 -0.44
C LYS A 451 -34.64 4.05 -0.20
N ARG A 452 -35.44 3.96 -1.27
CA ARG A 452 -36.80 3.40 -1.21
C ARG A 452 -36.78 2.10 -2.01
N VAL A 453 -36.53 1.02 -1.28
CA VAL A 453 -36.61 -0.35 -1.79
C VAL A 453 -38.07 -0.61 -2.15
N MET A 454 -38.35 -0.96 -3.40
CA MET A 454 -39.55 -1.73 -3.76
C MET A 454 -39.31 -3.20 -3.41
#